data_AF-A0A2N5NFP4-F1
#
_entry.id   AF-A0A2N5NFP4-F1
#
_cell.length_a   1.000
_cell.length_b   1.000
_cell.length_c   1.000
_cell.angle_alpha   90.00
_cell.angle_beta   90.00
_cell.angle_gamma   90.00
#
_symmetry.space_group_name_H-M   'P 1'
#
loop_
_entity.id
_entity.type
_entity.pdbx_description
1 polymer ?
#
loop_
_entity_poly.entity_id
_entity_poly.type
_entity_poly.pdbx_seq_one_letter_code
_entity_poly.pdbx_strand_id
1 'polypeptide(L)' 'MATYEKNFPPYTFWRIKRIFKQDYDYRLQKLNQGYKASRSATYVARYDLIRNSDNEVILESITLDALRDFLGQQGYPLHD' A
#
# COMPACT_ATOMS: atom_id res chain seq x y z
N MET A 1 -12.99 -7.48 20.31
CA MET A 1 -12.22 -7.19 19.09
C MET A 1 -11.98 -5.69 19.08
N ALA A 2 -10.72 -5.24 19.21
CA ALA A 2 -10.42 -3.81 19.17
C ALA A 2 -10.72 -3.28 17.76
N THR A 3 -11.76 -2.45 17.63
CA THR A 3 -11.98 -1.63 16.44
C THR A 3 -10.87 -0.59 16.39
N TYR A 4 -9.81 -0.89 15.64
CA TYR A 4 -8.80 0.11 15.28
C TYR A 4 -9.52 1.21 14.48
N GLU A 5 -9.72 2.38 15.08
CA GLU A 5 -10.16 3.55 14.31
C GLU A 5 -9.08 3.85 13.28
N LYS A 6 -9.44 3.76 12.00
CA LYS A 6 -8.53 4.05 10.88
C LYS A 6 -8.33 5.56 10.77
N ASN A 7 -7.52 6.13 11.67
CA ASN A 7 -7.16 7.55 11.69
C ASN A 7 -5.97 7.85 10.77
N PHE A 8 -6.00 7.34 9.54
CA PHE A 8 -4.98 7.61 8.53
C PHE A 8 -5.56 8.34 7.32
N PRO A 9 -4.76 9.18 6.63
CA PRO A 9 -5.25 9.94 5.49
C PRO A 9 -5.80 9.02 4.40
N PRO A 10 -6.90 9.38 3.72
CA PRO A 10 -7.57 8.53 2.74
C PRO A 10 -6.85 8.54 1.38
N TYR A 11 -5.54 8.25 1.35
CA TYR A 11 -4.78 8.20 0.11
C TYR A 11 -5.36 7.14 -0.82
N THR A 12 -5.57 7.55 -2.07
CA THR A 12 -5.91 6.62 -3.15
C THR A 12 -4.69 5.76 -3.50
N PHE A 13 -4.93 4.58 -4.07
CA PHE A 13 -3.85 3.74 -4.60
C PHE A 13 -2.92 4.52 -5.54
N TRP A 14 -3.49 5.39 -6.38
CA TRP A 14 -2.74 6.20 -7.33
C TRP A 14 -1.84 7.23 -6.66
N ARG A 15 -2.30 7.86 -5.56
CA ARG A 15 -1.49 8.79 -4.77
C ARG A 15 -0.30 8.06 -4.13
N ILE A 16 -0.56 6.92 -3.49
CA ILE A 16 0.48 6.08 -2.88
C ILE A 16 1.51 5.66 -3.94
N LYS A 17 1.04 5.16 -5.10
CA LYS A 17 1.91 4.77 -6.22
C LYS A 17 2.74 5.93 -6.76
N ARG A 18 2.18 7.15 -6.78
CA ARG A 18 2.87 8.36 -7.23
C ARG A 18 3.99 8.76 -6.27
N ILE A 19 3.69 8.85 -4.96
CA ILE A 19 4.67 9.13 -3.90
C ILE A 19 5.84 8.15 -3.99
N PHE A 20 5.55 6.84 -4.03
CA PHE A 20 6.58 5.81 -4.11
C PHE A 20 7.42 5.83 -5.39
N LYS A 21 6.97 6.49 -6.46
CA LYS A 21 7.72 6.63 -7.71
C LYS A 21 8.50 7.95 -7.78
N GLN A 22 7.96 9.02 -7.18
CA GLN A 22 8.56 10.36 -7.24
C GLN A 22 9.62 10.54 -6.16
N ASP A 23 9.28 10.15 -4.93
CA ASP A 23 10.11 10.41 -3.75
C ASP A 23 10.99 9.19 -3.41
N TYR A 24 10.64 8.05 -3.97
CA TYR A 24 11.37 6.78 -3.83
C TYR A 24 11.51 6.12 -5.21
N ASP A 25 12.47 5.20 -5.36
CA ASP A 25 12.59 4.39 -6.57
C ASP A 25 11.80 3.07 -6.44
N TYR A 26 10.54 3.14 -5.98
CA TYR A 26 9.75 1.96 -5.65
C TYR A 26 8.50 1.80 -6.52
N ARG A 27 8.00 0.57 -6.61
CA ARG A 27 6.70 0.24 -7.21
C ARG A 27 5.93 -0.75 -6.35
N LEU A 28 4.61 -0.67 -6.41
CA LEU A 28 3.70 -1.63 -5.79
C LEU A 28 3.27 -2.70 -6.79
N GLN A 29 3.55 -3.96 -6.49
CA GLN A 29 3.09 -5.11 -7.25
C GLN A 29 1.97 -5.82 -6.50
N LYS A 30 0.80 -5.99 -7.11
CA LYS A 30 -0.32 -6.70 -6.46
C LYS A 30 -0.04 -8.20 -6.44
N LEU A 31 -0.16 -8.83 -5.27
CA LEU A 31 -0.03 -10.27 -5.12
C LEU A 31 -1.26 -11.01 -5.67
N ASN A 32 -1.00 -12.11 -6.36
CA ASN A 32 -2.05 -13.04 -6.75
C ASN A 32 -2.46 -13.90 -5.54
N GLN A 33 -3.58 -13.54 -4.91
CA GLN A 33 -4.12 -14.26 -3.75
C GLN A 33 -5.10 -15.37 -4.15
N GLY A 34 -5.14 -15.75 -5.43
CA GLY A 34 -6.00 -16.79 -5.96
C GLY A 34 -7.29 -16.28 -6.60
N TYR A 35 -7.84 -17.13 -7.47
CA TYR A 35 -9.10 -16.89 -8.14
C TYR A 35 -10.25 -16.84 -7.13
N LYS A 36 -11.15 -15.84 -7.27
CA LYS A 36 -12.29 -15.57 -6.38
C LYS A 36 -11.95 -15.17 -4.93
N ALA A 37 -10.69 -14.98 -4.56
CA ALA A 37 -10.32 -14.51 -3.22
C ALA A 37 -11.04 -13.21 -2.83
N SER A 38 -11.25 -12.31 -3.81
CA SER A 38 -11.98 -11.05 -3.64
C SER A 38 -13.47 -11.20 -3.30
N ARG A 39 -14.03 -12.41 -3.34
CA ARG A 39 -15.44 -12.66 -2.95
C ARG A 39 -15.61 -12.87 -1.44
N SER A 40 -14.52 -13.08 -0.70
CA SER A 40 -14.60 -13.17 0.75
C SER A 40 -14.84 -11.78 1.36
N ALA A 41 -15.74 -11.68 2.34
CA ALA A 41 -15.95 -10.47 3.12
C ALA A 41 -14.69 -10.03 3.90
N THR A 42 -13.78 -10.97 4.15
CA THR A 42 -12.50 -10.72 4.85
C THR A 42 -11.34 -10.45 3.89
N TYR A 43 -11.61 -10.35 2.58
CA TYR A 43 -10.56 -10.15 1.58
C TYR A 43 -9.88 -8.78 1.75
N VAL A 44 -8.55 -8.81 1.81
CA VAL A 44 -7.71 -7.62 1.78
C VAL A 44 -6.68 -7.77 0.66
N ALA A 45 -6.58 -6.77 -0.21
CA ALA A 45 -5.57 -6.77 -1.26
C ALA A 45 -4.17 -6.61 -0.64
N ARG A 46 -3.26 -7.49 -1.06
CA ARG A 46 -1.86 -7.54 -0.64
C ARG A 46 -0.95 -7.13 -1.80
N TYR A 47 0.15 -6.47 -1.48
CA TYR A 47 1.10 -5.93 -2.42
C TYR A 47 2.52 -6.19 -1.95
N ASP A 48 3.46 -6.28 -2.87
CA ASP A 48 4.89 -6.21 -2.61
C ASP A 48 5.40 -4.83 -3.00
N LEU A 49 6.33 -4.29 -2.21
CA LEU A 49 7.07 -3.07 -2.51
C LEU A 49 8.41 -3.48 -3.11
N ILE A 50 8.61 -3.11 -4.38
CA ILE A 50 9.76 -3.53 -5.18
C ILE A 50 10.56 -2.30 -5.59
N ARG A 51 11.88 -2.34 -5.46
CA ARG A 51 12.76 -1.29 -5.98
C ARG A 51 12.94 -1.43 -7.48
N ASN A 52 12.80 -0.33 -8.23
CA ASN A 52 12.83 -0.41 -9.69
C ASN A 52 14.25 -0.61 -10.23
N SER A 53 15.27 -0.07 -9.56
CA SER A 53 16.68 -0.15 -10.01
C SER A 53 17.20 -1.58 -10.16
N ASP A 54 16.85 -2.46 -9.23
CA ASP A 54 17.39 -3.83 -9.13
C ASP A 54 16.29 -4.91 -9.07
N ASN A 55 15.01 -4.52 -9.04
CA ASN A 55 13.86 -5.40 -8.81
C ASN A 55 13.92 -6.15 -7.47
N GLU A 56 14.65 -5.62 -6.48
CA GLU A 56 14.68 -6.17 -5.13
C GLU A 56 13.33 -5.95 -4.44
N VAL A 57 12.81 -7.00 -3.80
CA VAL A 57 11.60 -6.91 -2.98
C VAL A 57 12.00 -6.40 -1.60
N ILE A 58 11.55 -5.18 -1.29
CA ILE A 58 11.88 -4.49 -0.03
C ILE A 58 10.94 -4.91 1.09
N LEU A 59 9.64 -5.05 0.76
CA LEU A 59 8.61 -5.51 1.69
C LEU A 59 7.60 -6.39 0.95
N GLU A 60 7.23 -7.49 1.58
CA GLU A 60 6.28 -8.47 1.01
C GLU A 60 4.91 -8.40 1.70
N SER A 61 3.86 -8.70 0.94
CA SER A 61 2.50 -8.92 1.45
C SER A 61 1.95 -7.81 2.36
N ILE A 62 2.22 -6.56 1.99
CA ILE A 62 1.73 -5.37 2.68
C ILE A 62 0.33 -4.96 2.19
N THR A 63 -0.42 -4.27 3.05
CA THR A 63 -1.75 -3.74 2.72
C THR A 63 -1.67 -2.25 2.39
N LEU A 64 -2.62 -1.73 1.61
CA LEU A 64 -2.69 -0.29 1.36
C LEU A 64 -2.97 0.51 2.63
N ASP A 65 -3.65 -0.08 3.61
CA ASP A 65 -3.92 0.60 4.89
C ASP A 65 -2.64 0.81 5.70
N ALA A 66 -1.75 -0.19 5.74
CA ALA A 66 -0.44 -0.03 6.37
C ALA A 66 0.39 1.08 5.70
N LEU A 67 0.32 1.16 4.37
CA LEU A 67 0.98 2.24 3.62
C LEU A 67 0.37 3.62 3.89
N ARG A 68 -0.96 3.70 4.07
CA ARG A 68 -1.63 4.96 4.41
C ARG A 68 -1.22 5.46 5.78
N ASP A 69 -1.19 4.57 6.76
CA ASP A 69 -0.76 4.89 8.11
C ASP A 69 0.70 5.38 8.11
N PHE A 70 1.60 4.64 7.47
CA PHE A 70 2.99 5.03 7.33
C PHE A 70 3.16 6.41 6.66
N LEU A 71 2.54 6.64 5.49
CA LEU A 71 2.65 7.92 4.79
C LEU A 71 1.99 9.08 5.54
N GLY A 72 0.93 8.80 6.30
CA GLY A 72 0.30 9.78 7.19
C GLY A 72 1.22 10.19 8.33
N GLN A 73 1.91 9.22 8.96
CA GLN A 73 2.90 9.48 10.01
C GLN A 73 4.11 10.25 9.48
N GLN A 74 4.50 10.07 8.21
CA GLN A 74 5.55 10.85 7.55
C GLN A 74 5.10 12.27 7.15
N GLY A 75 3.82 12.61 7.32
CA GLY A 75 3.32 13.97 7.07
C GLY A 75 3.10 14.32 5.59
N TYR A 76 2.97 13.33 4.70
CA TYR A 76 2.62 13.61 3.31
C TYR A 76 1.25 14.33 3.21
N PRO A 77 1.07 15.30 2.32
CA PRO A 77 -0.23 15.93 2.11
C PRO A 77 -1.15 15.00 1.32
N LEU A 78 -2.45 15.03 1.67
CA LEU A 78 -3.49 14.23 0.99
C LEU A 78 -3.56 14.53 -0.51
N HIS A 79 -3.41 15.80 -0.86
CA HIS A 79 -3.38 16.31 -2.23
C HIS A 79 -1.98 16.84 -2.57
N ASP A 80 -1.71 17.00 -3.86
CA ASP A 80 -0.50 17.67 -4.34
C ASP A 80 -0.53 19.17 -4.01
#